data_AF-H9M9I8-F1
#
_entry.id   AF-H9M9I8-F1
#
_cell.length_a   1.000
_cell.length_b   1.000
_cell.length_c   1.000
_cell.angle_alpha   90.00
_cell.angle_beta   90.00
_cell.angle_gamma   90.00
#
_symmetry.space_group_name_H-M   'P 1'
#
loop_
_entity.id
_entity.type
_entity.pdbx_description
1 polymer ?
#
loop_
_entity_poly.entity_id
_entity_poly.type
_entity_poly.pdbx_seq_one_letter_code
_entity_poly.pdbx_strand_id
1 'polypeptide(L)'
;DVVFTPFGEESIVGNGNGTARETGNSFSSQSASSSSEYLNIAVAQPQKEQEIANSLVPGGNSYVTYLIVTHTNMPEFGGSEFGVRRRFRDVVTLADRLAESYRGFFIPPRPDKSVVESQVMHKQEFIEQRRIA
;
A
#
# COMPACT_ATOMS: atom_id res chain seq x y z
N ASP A 1 3.55 29.42 -31.64
CA ASP A 1 2.31 30.17 -31.37
C ASP A 1 1.75 29.82 -30.00
N VAL A 2 1.75 30.80 -29.10
CA VAL A 2 1.14 30.72 -27.78
C VAL A 2 0.00 31.73 -27.79
N VAL A 3 -1.24 31.25 -27.86
CA VAL A 3 -2.42 32.12 -27.80
C VAL A 3 -2.82 32.24 -26.33
N PHE A 4 -2.58 33.42 -25.77
CA PHE A 4 -3.00 33.86 -24.45
C PHE A 4 -4.30 34.65 -24.64
N THR A 5 -5.43 34.18 -24.11
CA THR A 5 -6.64 35.01 -23.99
C THR A 5 -6.82 35.43 -22.53
N PRO A 6 -6.82 36.74 -22.24
CA PRO A 6 -6.93 37.25 -20.87
C PRO A 6 -8.37 37.20 -20.35
N PHE A 7 -8.48 36.98 -19.05
CA PHE A 7 -9.70 37.07 -18.24
C PHE A 7 -10.02 38.54 -17.89
N GLY A 8 -11.33 38.85 -17.87
CA GLY A 8 -11.93 40.09 -17.34
C GLY A 8 -12.11 41.18 -18.40
N GLU A 9 -13.17 41.97 -18.46
CA GLU A 9 -14.33 42.22 -17.60
C GLU A 9 -15.15 43.27 -18.38
N GLU A 10 -16.46 43.09 -18.63
CA GLU A 10 -17.37 44.25 -18.71
C GLU A 10 -18.84 43.82 -18.59
N SER A 11 -19.56 44.61 -17.81
CA SER A 11 -20.91 44.42 -17.33
C SER A 11 -21.89 45.16 -18.24
N ILE A 12 -22.93 44.49 -18.74
CA ILE A 12 -24.15 45.16 -19.20
C ILE A 12 -25.40 44.42 -18.71
N VAL A 13 -26.23 45.19 -18.02
CA VAL A 13 -27.55 44.86 -17.47
C VAL A 13 -28.54 44.68 -18.61
N GLY A 14 -29.32 43.58 -18.62
CA GLY A 14 -30.34 43.35 -19.63
C GLY A 14 -31.38 42.34 -19.16
N ASN A 15 -32.50 42.84 -18.63
CA ASN A 15 -33.71 42.08 -18.31
C ASN A 15 -34.31 41.47 -19.59
N GLY A 16 -34.48 40.15 -19.64
CA GLY A 16 -35.20 39.46 -20.72
C GLY A 16 -35.67 38.08 -20.31
N ASN A 17 -36.99 37.92 -20.11
CA ASN A 17 -37.64 36.62 -19.96
C ASN A 17 -37.52 35.82 -21.26
N GLY A 18 -36.97 34.61 -21.19
CA GLY A 18 -36.94 33.67 -22.30
C GLY A 18 -36.61 32.26 -21.83
N THR A 19 -37.57 31.34 -22.00
CA THR A 19 -37.47 29.92 -21.71
C THR A 19 -36.54 29.19 -22.69
N ALA A 20 -35.48 28.55 -22.19
CA ALA A 20 -34.79 27.46 -22.89
C ALA A 20 -34.15 26.49 -21.88
N ARG A 21 -34.51 25.21 -22.01
CA ARG A 21 -33.93 24.09 -21.25
C ARG A 21 -32.56 23.81 -21.83
N GLU A 22 -31.50 23.97 -21.05
CA GLU A 22 -30.23 23.31 -21.31
C GLU A 22 -29.76 22.61 -20.04
N THR A 23 -29.49 21.33 -20.23
CA THR A 23 -29.01 20.37 -19.25
C THR A 23 -27.66 20.84 -18.73
N GLY A 24 -27.68 21.63 -17.65
CA GLY A 24 -26.51 21.93 -16.86
C GLY A 24 -26.05 20.65 -16.17
N ASN A 25 -25.07 19.98 -16.76
CA ASN A 25 -24.28 18.98 -16.07
C ASN A 25 -23.50 19.73 -15.00
N SER A 26 -24.12 19.92 -13.83
CA SER A 26 -23.46 20.40 -12.63
C SER A 26 -22.51 19.29 -12.20
N PHE A 27 -21.33 19.23 -12.82
CA PHE A 27 -20.16 18.65 -12.18
C PHE A 27 -19.91 19.56 -10.97
N SER A 28 -20.57 19.24 -9.86
CA SER A 28 -20.13 19.68 -8.55
C SER A 28 -18.68 19.24 -8.46
N SER A 29 -17.79 20.17 -8.77
CA SER A 29 -16.40 20.09 -8.41
C SER A 29 -16.46 20.07 -6.89
N GLN A 30 -16.54 18.86 -6.33
CA GLN A 30 -16.34 18.67 -4.91
C GLN A 30 -15.00 19.33 -4.66
N SER A 31 -15.05 20.48 -4.02
CA SER A 31 -13.91 21.14 -3.42
C SER A 31 -13.37 20.13 -2.44
N ALA A 32 -12.44 19.28 -2.92
CA ALA A 32 -11.60 18.49 -2.08
C ALA A 32 -11.00 19.49 -1.09
N SER A 33 -11.43 19.37 0.16
CA SER A 33 -10.87 20.14 1.27
C SER A 33 -9.36 20.14 1.08
N SER A 34 -8.73 21.32 1.14
CA SER A 34 -7.29 21.53 0.92
C SER A 34 -6.39 20.82 1.95
N SER A 35 -6.88 19.77 2.61
CA SER A 35 -6.06 18.76 3.25
C SER A 35 -5.41 17.91 2.17
N SER A 36 -4.09 18.00 2.04
CA SER A 36 -3.31 17.06 1.23
C SER A 36 -3.69 15.62 1.58
N GLU A 37 -3.88 14.81 0.56
CA GLU A 37 -4.09 13.37 0.75
C GLU A 37 -2.82 12.74 1.33
N TYR A 38 -2.97 11.83 2.27
CA TYR A 38 -1.87 11.11 2.90
C TYR A 38 -2.15 9.62 2.96
N LEU A 39 -1.08 8.83 2.86
CA LEU A 39 -1.11 7.39 3.06
C LEU A 39 0.10 7.01 3.94
N ASN A 40 -0.19 6.73 5.21
CA ASN A 40 0.82 6.34 6.19
C ASN A 40 0.68 4.85 6.48
N ILE A 41 1.75 4.09 6.27
CA ILE A 41 1.78 2.65 6.51
C ILE A 41 2.86 2.34 7.54
N ALA A 42 2.49 1.61 8.59
CA ALA A 42 3.40 1.13 9.62
C ALA A 42 3.39 -0.40 9.68
N VAL A 43 4.56 -1.00 9.87
CA VAL A 43 4.73 -2.44 10.07
C VAL A 43 5.21 -2.67 11.50
N ALA A 44 4.43 -3.42 12.28
CA ALA A 44 4.67 -3.60 13.70
C ALA A 44 4.35 -5.03 14.16
N GLN A 45 4.60 -5.29 15.45
CA GLN A 45 4.14 -6.49 16.17
C GLN A 45 4.48 -7.81 15.46
N PRO A 46 5.78 -8.15 15.33
CA PRO A 46 6.18 -9.47 14.84
C PRO A 46 5.63 -10.56 15.77
N GLN A 47 4.92 -11.53 15.21
CA GLN A 47 4.35 -12.66 15.94
C GLN A 47 4.67 -13.95 15.21
N LYS A 48 5.15 -14.96 15.94
CA LYS A 48 5.32 -16.31 15.40
C LYS A 48 3.96 -17.02 15.40
N GLU A 49 3.53 -17.46 14.22
CA GLU A 49 2.34 -18.27 14.01
C GLU A 49 2.75 -19.69 13.60
N GLN A 50 2.00 -20.68 14.09
CA GLN A 50 2.10 -22.06 13.65
C GLN A 50 1.11 -22.27 12.51
N GLU A 51 1.56 -22.83 11.39
CA GLU A 51 0.64 -23.20 10.32
C GLU A 51 -0.26 -24.34 10.81
N ILE A 52 -1.58 -24.13 10.75
CA ILE A 52 -2.60 -25.10 11.18
C ILE A 52 -2.89 -26.13 10.06
N ALA A 53 -2.18 -26.04 8.93
CA ALA A 53 -2.19 -27.12 7.96
C ALA A 53 -1.69 -28.37 8.69
N ASN A 54 -2.51 -29.42 8.72
CA ASN A 54 -2.26 -30.70 9.40
C ASN A 54 -0.99 -31.37 8.84
N SER A 55 0.17 -30.80 9.16
CA SER A 55 1.48 -31.33 8.81
C SER A 55 1.66 -32.55 9.71
N LEU A 56 1.68 -33.73 9.10
CA LEU A 56 2.00 -34.99 9.78
C LEU A 56 3.37 -34.97 10.47
N VAL A 57 4.17 -33.92 10.26
CA VAL A 57 5.49 -33.73 10.86
C VAL A 57 5.39 -32.77 12.05
N PRO A 58 5.60 -33.26 13.30
CA PRO A 58 5.74 -32.39 14.46
C PRO A 58 6.84 -31.36 14.24
N GLY A 59 6.52 -30.07 14.41
CA GLY A 59 7.48 -28.96 14.25
C GLY A 59 7.59 -28.38 12.83
N GLY A 60 6.85 -28.93 11.86
CA GLY A 60 6.79 -28.36 10.53
C GLY A 60 5.97 -27.08 10.52
N ASN A 61 6.52 -26.01 9.95
CA ASN A 61 5.78 -24.86 9.42
C ASN A 61 5.35 -23.81 10.48
N SER A 62 6.31 -23.11 11.07
CA SER A 62 6.02 -21.82 11.73
C SER A 62 6.49 -20.66 10.85
N TYR A 63 5.78 -19.54 10.87
CA TYR A 63 6.14 -18.34 10.14
C TYR A 63 5.91 -17.09 11.00
N VAL A 64 6.58 -15.99 10.67
CA VAL A 64 6.37 -14.71 11.36
C VAL A 64 5.38 -13.87 10.55
N THR A 65 4.37 -13.36 11.24
CA THR A 65 3.44 -12.34 10.72
C THR A 65 3.69 -11.00 11.37
N TYR A 66 3.36 -9.95 10.64
CA TYR A 66 3.46 -8.56 11.06
C TYR A 66 2.09 -7.93 10.96
N LEU A 67 1.76 -7.04 11.90
CA LEU A 67 0.63 -6.14 11.76
C LEU A 67 1.04 -5.01 10.81
N ILE A 68 0.33 -4.88 9.69
CA ILE A 68 0.45 -3.75 8.78
C ILE A 68 -0.74 -2.83 9.06
N VAL A 69 -0.47 -1.64 9.59
CA VAL A 69 -1.48 -0.62 9.89
C VAL A 69 -1.40 0.49 8.86
N THR A 70 -2.55 0.85 8.31
CA THR A 70 -2.70 1.94 7.35
C THR A 70 -3.53 3.04 7.99
N HIS A 71 -3.03 4.28 7.93
CA HIS A 71 -3.78 5.50 8.23
C HIS A 71 -3.83 6.37 6.97
N THR A 72 -5.02 6.79 6.56
CA THR A 72 -5.24 7.56 5.33
C THR A 72 -6.48 8.45 5.41
N ASN A 73 -6.50 9.55 4.67
CA ASN A 73 -7.69 10.35 4.40
C ASN A 73 -8.21 10.21 2.95
N MET A 74 -7.61 9.32 2.16
CA MET A 74 -8.00 9.08 0.77
C MET A 74 -9.38 8.39 0.72
N PRO A 75 -10.34 8.90 -0.09
CA PRO A 75 -11.72 8.39 -0.14
C PRO A 75 -11.86 7.02 -0.81
N GLU A 76 -10.82 6.56 -1.50
CA GLU A 76 -10.77 5.26 -2.18
C GLU A 76 -10.71 4.08 -1.20
N PHE A 77 -10.30 4.35 0.05
CA PHE A 77 -10.17 3.35 1.09
C PHE A 77 -11.47 3.24 1.90
N GLY A 78 -11.83 2.03 2.32
CA GLY A 78 -13.05 1.76 3.10
C GLY A 78 -13.07 2.31 4.53
N GLY A 79 -12.06 3.09 4.92
CA GLY A 79 -11.92 3.68 6.25
C GLY A 79 -10.60 4.41 6.42
N SER A 80 -10.51 5.28 7.43
CA SER A 80 -9.31 6.09 7.70
C SER A 80 -8.20 5.34 8.43
N GLU A 81 -8.53 4.22 9.08
CA GLU A 81 -7.59 3.37 9.81
C GLU A 81 -8.00 1.90 9.71
N PHE A 82 -7.06 1.04 9.32
CA PHE A 82 -7.26 -0.41 9.31
C PHE A 82 -5.94 -1.17 9.45
N GLY A 83 -6.03 -2.40 9.98
CA GLY A 83 -4.89 -3.27 10.21
C GLY A 83 -5.09 -4.67 9.63
N VAL A 84 -4.04 -5.23 9.05
CA VAL A 84 -4.04 -6.61 8.53
C VAL A 84 -2.79 -7.36 8.99
N ARG A 85 -2.92 -8.65 9.30
CA ARG A 85 -1.77 -9.53 9.55
C ARG A 85 -1.29 -10.16 8.25
N ARG A 86 0.00 -10.02 7.95
CA ARG A 86 0.64 -10.59 6.76
C ARG A 86 1.99 -11.19 7.10
N ARG A 87 2.38 -12.24 6.38
CA ARG A 87 3.75 -12.78 6.44
C ARG A 87 4.62 -12.18 5.35
N PHE A 88 5.94 -12.24 5.51
CA PHE A 88 6.88 -11.70 4.51
C PHE A 88 6.64 -12.24 3.09
N ARG A 89 6.25 -13.52 2.96
CA ARG A 89 5.95 -14.14 1.66
C ARG A 89 4.79 -13.48 0.92
N ASP A 90 3.83 -12.89 1.63
CA ASP A 90 2.71 -12.20 1.00
C ASP A 90 3.19 -10.91 0.32
N VAL A 91 4.13 -10.19 0.95
CA VAL A 91 4.75 -8.97 0.38
C VAL A 91 5.62 -9.31 -0.83
N VAL A 92 6.35 -10.44 -0.79
CA VAL A 92 7.09 -10.95 -1.95
C VAL A 92 6.15 -11.17 -3.13
N THR A 93 5.07 -11.93 -2.90
CA THR A 93 4.08 -12.24 -3.92
C THR A 93 3.41 -10.97 -4.47
N LEU A 94 3.12 -9.99 -3.60
CA LEU A 94 2.56 -8.70 -4.01
C LEU A 94 3.50 -7.95 -4.94
N ALA A 95 4.78 -7.82 -4.59
CA ALA A 95 5.76 -7.13 -5.41
C ALA A 95 5.98 -7.81 -6.77
N ASP A 96 6.01 -9.16 -6.83
CA ASP A 96 6.11 -9.88 -8.10
C ASP A 96 4.89 -9.62 -9.00
N ARG A 97 3.68 -9.60 -8.41
CA ARG A 97 2.44 -9.26 -9.15
C ARG A 97 2.44 -7.81 -9.64
N LEU A 98 2.90 -6.87 -8.82
CA LEU A 98 3.00 -5.46 -9.23
C LEU A 98 3.98 -5.28 -10.39
N ALA A 99 5.14 -5.94 -10.33
CA ALA A 99 6.13 -5.88 -11.42
C ALA A 99 5.58 -6.46 -12.74
N GLU A 100 4.77 -7.51 -12.67
CA GLU A 100 4.14 -8.12 -13.85
C GLU A 100 2.99 -7.27 -14.40
N SER A 101 2.12 -6.73 -13.54
CA SER A 101 0.96 -5.93 -13.96
C SER A 101 1.33 -4.51 -14.42
N TYR A 102 2.39 -3.92 -13.87
CA TYR A 102 2.81 -2.54 -14.15
C TYR A 102 4.22 -2.51 -14.74
N ARG A 103 4.40 -3.13 -15.90
CA ARG A 103 5.68 -3.11 -16.60
C ARG A 103 6.09 -1.67 -16.95
N GLY A 104 7.35 -1.35 -16.74
CA GLY A 104 7.90 -0.01 -16.98
C GLY A 104 7.81 0.95 -15.77
N PHE A 105 7.13 0.56 -14.69
CA PHE A 105 7.16 1.28 -13.42
C PHE A 105 8.35 0.82 -12.56
N PHE A 106 8.93 1.75 -11.80
CA PHE A 106 9.97 1.46 -10.84
C PHE A 106 9.36 0.92 -9.53
N ILE A 107 9.40 -0.41 -9.36
CA ILE A 107 9.05 -1.06 -8.11
C ILE A 107 10.30 -1.14 -7.23
N PRO A 108 10.29 -0.60 -5.99
CA PRO A 108 11.46 -0.63 -5.12
C PRO A 108 11.98 -2.06 -4.86
N PRO A 109 13.31 -2.27 -4.83
CA PRO A 109 13.88 -3.57 -4.51
C PRO A 109 13.50 -3.95 -3.07
N ARG A 110 13.09 -5.20 -2.88
CA ARG A 110 12.75 -5.72 -1.55
C ARG A 110 14.01 -5.85 -0.70
N PRO A 111 13.95 -5.54 0.61
CA PRO A 111 15.02 -5.94 1.51
C PRO A 111 15.17 -7.47 1.47
N ASP A 112 16.41 -7.94 1.44
CA ASP A 112 16.70 -9.36 1.35
C ASP A 112 16.07 -10.12 2.52
N LYS A 113 15.50 -11.29 2.22
CA LYS A 113 15.03 -12.23 3.24
C LYS A 113 16.24 -12.59 4.09
N SER A 114 16.27 -12.22 5.36
CA SER A 114 17.36 -12.59 6.28
C SER A 114 17.41 -14.12 6.47
N VAL A 115 18.14 -14.79 5.58
CA VAL A 115 18.67 -16.16 5.80
C VAL A 115 19.64 -16.17 6.99
N VAL A 116 19.98 -14.99 7.53
CA VAL A 116 20.95 -14.77 8.60
C VAL A 116 20.60 -15.54 9.87
N GLU A 117 19.33 -15.64 10.28
CA GLU A 117 18.98 -16.48 11.45
C GLU A 117 19.20 -17.97 11.18
N SER A 118 18.81 -18.44 9.99
CA SER A 118 19.00 -19.85 9.62
C SER A 118 20.49 -20.20 9.53
N GLN A 119 21.34 -19.33 8.97
CA GLN A 119 22.78 -19.58 8.89
C GLN A 119 23.46 -19.50 10.26
N VAL A 120 23.06 -18.56 11.14
CA VAL A 120 23.64 -18.41 12.48
C VAL A 120 23.28 -19.61 13.36
N MET A 121 22.04 -20.11 13.30
CA MET A 121 21.64 -21.30 14.05
C MET A 121 22.43 -22.55 13.63
N HIS A 122 22.58 -22.81 12.32
CA HIS A 122 23.39 -23.95 11.85
C HIS A 122 24.90 -23.78 12.16
N LYS A 123 25.41 -22.54 12.15
CA LYS A 123 26.82 -22.27 12.49
C LYS A 123 27.12 -22.56 13.95
N GLN A 124 26.21 -22.21 14.86
CA GLN A 124 26.41 -22.44 16.29
C GLN A 124 26.45 -23.95 16.62
N GLU A 125 25.55 -24.72 16.01
CA GLU A 125 25.47 -26.18 16.16
C GLU A 125 26.74 -26.89 15.65
N PHE A 126 27.28 -26.41 14.53
CA PHE A 126 28.54 -26.92 13.97
C PHE A 126 29.78 -26.60 14.83
N ILE A 127 29.83 -25.40 15.42
CA ILE A 127 30.92 -25.01 16.32
C ILE A 127 30.92 -25.89 17.58
N GLU A 128 29.74 -26.21 18.10
CA GLU A 128 29.60 -27.04 19.29
C GLU A 128 29.95 -28.51 19.01
N GLN A 129 29.57 -29.07 17.86
CA GLN A 129 29.99 -30.42 17.43
C GLN A 129 31.52 -30.56 17.29
N ARG A 130 32.21 -29.53 16.80
CA ARG A 130 33.68 -29.53 16.71
C ARG A 130 34.38 -29.35 18.05
N ARG A 131 33.69 -28.82 19.06
CA ARG A 131 34.25 -28.64 20.41
C ARG A 131 34.26 -29.96 21.20
N ILE A 132 33.34 -30.87 20.91
CA ILE A 132 33.17 -32.14 21.63
C ILE A 132 33.90 -33.34 20.99
N ALA A 133 34.47 -33.16 19.80
CA ALA A 133 35.21 -34.19 19.05
C ALA A 133 36.73 -34.09 19.26
#